data_AF-A0A954Q5J1-F1
#
_entry.id   AF-A0A954Q5J1-F1
#
_cell.length_a   1.000
_cell.length_b   1.000
_cell.length_c   1.000
_cell.angle_alpha   90.00
_cell.angle_beta   90.00
_cell.angle_gamma   90.00
#
_symmetry.space_group_name_H-M   'P 1'
#
loop_
_entity.id
_entity.type
_entity.pdbx_description
1 polymer ?
#
loop_
_entity_poly.entity_id
_entity_poly.type
_entity_poly.pdbx_seq_one_letter_code
_entity_poly.pdbx_strand_id
1 'polypeptide(L)'
;SVVDSPEVAEACARAMESIGRLPSGSFVGDDEPESNLRETTVKRLIAFRDVSQLGHFSVHADSPCVAEVFEMLLRPNTLQQLEPLCGEWIGWARRKTDGMLLIGTLRQEAGDQFVVLADGTRLRVQLAEHVELPIDSKCVALGKIISTDEAPLVQLVAGVVVP
;
A
#
# COMPACT_ATOMS: atom_id res chain seq x y z
N SER A 1 -16.72 -1.79 -20.48
CA SER A 1 -16.41 -1.71 -19.05
C SER A 1 -15.42 -2.80 -18.73
N VAL A 2 -14.31 -2.47 -18.08
CA VAL A 2 -13.45 -3.50 -17.48
C VAL A 2 -14.27 -4.11 -16.33
N VAL A 3 -14.46 -5.42 -16.37
CA VAL A 3 -15.13 -6.16 -15.29
C VAL A 3 -14.03 -6.83 -14.48
N ASP A 4 -14.00 -6.56 -13.18
CA ASP A 4 -13.01 -7.15 -12.29
C ASP A 4 -13.13 -8.67 -12.29
N SER A 5 -11.99 -9.36 -12.26
CA SER A 5 -12.01 -10.80 -12.05
C SER A 5 -12.58 -11.11 -10.66
N PRO A 6 -13.23 -12.27 -10.46
CA PRO A 6 -13.77 -12.65 -9.16
C PRO A 6 -12.72 -12.58 -8.03
N GLU A 7 -11.48 -12.97 -8.33
CA GLU A 7 -10.36 -12.96 -7.39
C GLU A 7 -9.99 -11.53 -6.95
N VAL A 8 -9.99 -10.58 -7.89
CA VAL A 8 -9.73 -9.16 -7.62
C VAL A 8 -10.88 -8.56 -6.81
N ALA A 9 -12.13 -8.84 -7.19
CA ALA A 9 -13.31 -8.35 -6.48
C ALA A 9 -13.34 -8.86 -5.02
N GLU A 10 -13.05 -10.13 -4.79
CA GLU A 10 -12.94 -10.70 -3.44
C GLU A 10 -11.78 -10.08 -2.64
N ALA A 11 -10.63 -9.86 -3.27
CA ALA A 11 -9.50 -9.22 -2.62
C ALA A 11 -9.80 -7.75 -2.25
N CYS A 12 -10.47 -7.01 -3.14
CA CYS A 12 -10.97 -5.67 -2.89
C CYS A 12 -11.92 -5.66 -1.68
N ALA A 13 -12.91 -6.57 -1.66
CA ALA A 13 -13.86 -6.68 -0.55
C ALA A 13 -13.17 -6.94 0.79
N ARG A 14 -12.20 -7.87 0.83
CA ARG A 14 -11.39 -8.14 2.04
C ARG A 14 -10.56 -6.93 2.47
N ALA A 15 -9.91 -6.26 1.53
CA ALA A 15 -9.11 -5.07 1.80
C ALA A 15 -9.99 -3.95 2.39
N MET A 16 -11.14 -3.67 1.79
CA MET A 16 -12.09 -2.66 2.28
C MET A 16 -12.64 -3.02 3.66
N GLU A 17 -13.01 -4.28 3.89
CA GLU A 17 -13.45 -4.74 5.21
C GLU A 17 -12.37 -4.54 6.28
N SER A 18 -11.13 -4.92 5.97
CA SER A 18 -10.00 -4.78 6.90
C SER A 18 -9.64 -3.31 7.16
N ILE A 19 -9.69 -2.43 6.15
CA ILE A 19 -9.52 -0.97 6.35
C ILE A 19 -10.67 -0.42 7.22
N GLY A 20 -11.92 -0.85 6.98
CA GLY A 20 -13.08 -0.42 7.76
C GLY A 20 -13.03 -0.79 9.25
N ARG A 21 -12.19 -1.77 9.62
CA ARG A 21 -11.95 -2.19 11.01
C ARG A 21 -10.82 -1.41 11.69
N LEU A 22 -10.10 -0.54 10.97
CA LEU A 22 -9.07 0.29 11.58
C LEU A 22 -9.69 1.27 12.58
N PRO A 23 -9.06 1.48 13.75
CA PRO A 23 -9.58 2.42 14.74
C PRO A 23 -9.68 3.83 14.16
N SER A 24 -10.80 4.51 14.42
CA SER A 24 -11.08 5.85 13.89
C SER A 24 -10.38 6.98 14.65
N GLY A 25 -9.73 6.68 15.78
CA GLY A 25 -9.11 7.66 16.68
C GLY A 25 -7.66 7.97 16.32
N SER A 26 -7.26 9.24 16.52
CA SER A 26 -5.85 9.64 16.58
C SER A 26 -5.14 8.84 17.67
N PHE A 27 -3.90 8.45 17.40
CA PHE A 27 -2.99 7.76 18.33
C PHE A 27 -3.29 8.13 19.80
N VAL A 28 -3.79 7.16 20.54
CA VAL A 28 -4.16 7.32 21.93
C VAL A 28 -2.86 7.37 22.74
N GLY A 29 -2.76 8.35 23.64
CA GLY A 29 -1.61 8.53 24.53
C GLY A 29 -1.36 7.34 25.46
N ASP A 30 -0.31 7.44 26.28
CA ASP A 30 0.29 6.41 27.15
C ASP A 30 -0.66 5.71 28.18
N ASP A 31 -1.98 5.92 28.10
CA ASP A 31 -3.00 5.43 29.04
C ASP A 31 -3.88 4.29 28.49
N GLU A 32 -3.62 3.74 27.29
CA GLU A 32 -4.37 2.56 26.82
C GLU A 32 -3.91 1.25 27.46
N PRO A 33 -4.84 0.35 27.83
CA PRO A 33 -4.47 -0.98 28.30
C PRO A 33 -3.72 -1.75 27.19
N GLU A 34 -2.63 -2.45 27.54
CA GLU A 34 -1.77 -3.20 26.61
C GLU A 34 -2.53 -4.14 25.65
N SER A 35 -3.67 -4.67 26.09
CA SER A 35 -4.54 -5.52 25.27
C SER A 35 -5.11 -4.76 24.06
N ASN A 36 -5.46 -3.48 24.20
CA ASN A 36 -6.01 -2.66 23.13
C ASN A 36 -4.95 -2.26 22.09
N LEU A 37 -3.72 -1.98 22.55
CA LEU A 37 -2.58 -1.70 21.68
C LEU A 37 -2.21 -2.91 20.81
N ARG A 38 -2.22 -4.12 21.40
CA ARG A 38 -1.98 -5.35 20.66
C ARG A 38 -3.07 -5.62 19.62
N GLU A 39 -4.33 -5.47 20.00
CA GLU A 39 -5.46 -5.65 19.08
C GLU A 39 -5.39 -4.66 17.90
N THR A 40 -5.10 -3.39 18.19
CA THR A 40 -4.91 -2.33 17.18
C THR A 40 -3.76 -2.65 16.23
N THR A 41 -2.63 -3.09 16.76
CA THR A 41 -1.47 -3.50 15.94
C THR A 41 -1.83 -4.66 15.01
N VAL A 42 -2.54 -5.67 15.51
CA VAL A 42 -2.99 -6.81 14.70
C VAL A 42 -3.94 -6.35 13.59
N LYS A 43 -4.90 -5.46 13.88
CA LYS A 43 -5.81 -4.90 12.86
C LYS A 43 -5.07 -4.16 11.76
N ARG A 44 -4.08 -3.34 12.13
CA ARG A 44 -3.21 -2.60 11.18
C ARG A 44 -2.44 -3.56 10.27
N LEU A 45 -1.82 -4.59 10.82
CA LEU A 45 -1.07 -5.59 10.05
C LEU A 45 -1.97 -6.40 9.11
N ILE A 46 -3.20 -6.74 9.54
CA ILE A 46 -4.19 -7.42 8.70
C ILE A 46 -4.59 -6.52 7.53
N ALA A 47 -5.00 -5.27 7.80
CA ALA A 47 -5.36 -4.32 6.75
C ALA A 47 -4.21 -4.09 5.76
N PHE A 48 -3.00 -3.88 6.26
CA PHE A 48 -1.82 -3.69 5.42
C PHE A 48 -1.57 -4.88 4.50
N ARG A 49 -1.63 -6.11 5.05
CA ARG A 49 -1.45 -7.34 4.27
C ARG A 49 -2.53 -7.50 3.21
N ASP A 50 -3.79 -7.31 3.58
CA ASP A 50 -4.93 -7.55 2.69
C ASP A 50 -4.93 -6.55 1.53
N VAL A 51 -4.56 -5.29 1.79
CA VAL A 51 -4.34 -4.27 0.75
C VAL A 51 -3.12 -4.62 -0.10
N SER A 52 -1.99 -4.99 0.52
CA SER A 52 -0.76 -5.33 -0.22
C SER A 52 -0.99 -6.49 -1.19
N GLN A 53 -1.83 -7.46 -0.84
CA GLN A 53 -2.19 -8.57 -1.72
C GLN A 53 -2.79 -8.11 -3.06
N LEU A 54 -3.43 -6.94 -3.12
CA LEU A 54 -3.95 -6.41 -4.38
C LEU A 54 -2.86 -6.16 -5.42
N GLY A 55 -1.65 -5.80 -4.98
CA GLY A 55 -0.49 -5.60 -5.85
C GLY A 55 0.04 -6.88 -6.51
N HIS A 56 -0.36 -8.06 -6.04
CA HIS A 56 -0.01 -9.34 -6.66
C HIS A 56 -0.70 -9.54 -8.02
N PHE A 57 -1.93 -9.04 -8.12
CA PHE A 57 -2.75 -9.22 -9.29
C PHE A 57 -2.32 -8.24 -10.38
N SER A 58 -2.46 -8.67 -11.63
CA SER A 58 -2.40 -7.77 -12.78
C SER A 58 -3.69 -6.94 -12.84
N VAL A 59 -3.88 -6.08 -11.84
CA VAL A 59 -5.01 -5.15 -11.78
C VAL A 59 -4.79 -4.02 -12.76
N HIS A 60 -5.86 -3.65 -13.46
CA HIS A 60 -5.88 -2.43 -14.27
C HIS A 60 -6.11 -1.23 -13.35
N ALA A 61 -5.41 -0.12 -13.60
CA ALA A 61 -5.62 1.15 -12.89
C ALA A 61 -7.09 1.61 -12.94
N ASP A 62 -7.83 1.20 -13.97
CA ASP A 62 -9.26 1.53 -14.18
C ASP A 62 -10.24 0.59 -13.46
N SER A 63 -9.76 -0.30 -12.59
CA SER A 63 -10.63 -1.20 -11.81
C SER A 63 -11.48 -0.39 -10.81
N PRO A 64 -12.82 -0.44 -10.89
CA PRO A 64 -13.69 0.30 -9.98
C PRO A 64 -13.49 -0.11 -8.51
N CYS A 65 -13.31 -1.40 -8.22
CA CYS A 65 -13.12 -1.84 -6.83
C CYS A 65 -11.77 -1.38 -6.26
N VAL A 66 -10.72 -1.31 -7.09
CA VAL A 66 -9.41 -0.77 -6.68
C VAL A 66 -9.49 0.73 -6.43
N ALA A 67 -10.28 1.47 -7.23
CA ALA A 67 -10.54 2.88 -6.99
C ALA A 67 -11.21 3.11 -5.61
N GLU A 68 -12.22 2.31 -5.25
CA GLU A 68 -12.86 2.37 -3.93
C GLU A 68 -11.86 2.09 -2.78
N VAL A 69 -10.96 1.10 -2.96
CA VAL A 69 -9.88 0.84 -2.00
C VAL A 69 -8.98 2.07 -1.85
N PHE A 70 -8.57 2.72 -2.95
CA PHE A 70 -7.76 3.93 -2.89
C PHE A 70 -8.49 5.08 -2.18
N GLU A 71 -9.78 5.29 -2.42
CA GLU A 71 -10.58 6.29 -1.71
C GLU A 71 -10.56 6.07 -0.18
N MET A 72 -10.61 4.81 0.26
CA MET A 72 -10.49 4.48 1.68
C MET A 72 -9.08 4.69 2.23
N LEU A 73 -8.05 4.37 1.42
CA LEU A 73 -6.64 4.57 1.77
C LEU A 73 -6.27 6.05 1.89
N LEU A 74 -6.82 6.91 1.03
CA LEU A 74 -6.57 8.36 1.03
C LEU A 74 -7.14 9.09 2.25
N ARG A 75 -7.95 8.43 3.08
CA ARG A 75 -8.42 9.02 4.35
C ARG A 75 -7.22 9.25 5.27
N PRO A 76 -7.04 10.46 5.85
CA PRO A 76 -5.84 10.79 6.63
C PRO A 76 -5.51 9.80 7.75
N ASN A 77 -6.52 9.30 8.46
CA ASN A 77 -6.33 8.32 9.53
C ASN A 77 -5.85 6.96 8.98
N THR A 78 -6.33 6.52 7.82
CA THR A 78 -5.86 5.29 7.18
C THR A 78 -4.39 5.44 6.79
N LEU A 79 -4.02 6.55 6.15
CA LEU A 79 -2.63 6.84 5.78
C LEU A 79 -1.71 6.78 7.00
N GLN A 80 -2.07 7.50 8.07
CA GLN A 80 -1.27 7.56 9.29
C GLN A 80 -1.03 6.18 9.91
N GLN A 81 -2.00 5.27 9.79
CA GLN A 81 -1.88 3.93 10.35
C GLN A 81 -1.10 2.96 9.47
N LEU A 82 -1.16 3.09 8.14
CA LEU A 82 -0.58 2.12 7.22
C LEU A 82 0.79 2.56 6.68
N GLU A 83 1.05 3.85 6.52
CA GLU A 83 2.30 4.39 5.98
C GLU A 83 3.56 3.90 6.72
N PRO A 84 3.60 3.82 8.06
CA PRO A 84 4.78 3.30 8.78
C PRO A 84 5.12 1.83 8.47
N LEU A 85 4.14 1.05 7.99
CA LEU A 85 4.32 -0.38 7.72
C LEU A 85 4.95 -0.67 6.34
N CYS A 86 4.99 0.32 5.44
CA CYS A 86 5.52 0.16 4.09
C CYS A 86 6.99 -0.26 4.08
N GLY A 87 7.81 0.32 4.95
CA GLY A 87 9.25 0.04 5.03
C GLY A 87 9.54 -1.36 5.55
N GLU A 88 8.88 -1.78 6.62
CA GLU A 88 9.07 -3.12 7.19
C GLU A 88 8.60 -4.22 6.23
N TRP A 89 7.58 -3.93 5.39
CA TRP A 89 7.01 -4.91 4.50
C TRP A 89 8.04 -5.49 3.55
N ILE A 90 8.95 -4.71 2.96
CA ILE A 90 9.92 -5.23 1.96
C ILE A 90 10.95 -6.20 2.56
N GLY A 91 11.29 -6.03 3.84
CA GLY A 91 12.26 -6.88 4.55
C GLY A 91 11.65 -8.14 5.17
N TRP A 92 10.33 -8.23 5.29
CA TRP A 92 9.64 -9.35 5.92
C TRP A 92 9.68 -10.69 5.14
N ALA A 93 10.65 -11.55 5.43
CA ALA A 93 10.84 -12.84 4.75
C ALA A 93 9.65 -13.83 4.80
N ARG A 94 8.65 -13.62 5.66
CA ARG A 94 7.47 -14.50 5.82
C ARG A 94 6.22 -14.00 5.08
N ARG A 95 6.35 -13.02 4.18
CA ARG A 95 5.26 -12.57 3.32
C ARG A 95 4.67 -13.74 2.54
N LYS A 96 3.34 -13.77 2.42
CA LYS A 96 2.58 -14.76 1.64
C LYS A 96 2.23 -14.27 0.24
N THR A 97 2.66 -13.06 -0.12
CA THR A 97 2.37 -12.40 -1.39
C THR A 97 3.60 -11.60 -1.81
N ASP A 98 3.80 -11.46 -3.11
CA ASP A 98 4.73 -10.50 -3.70
C ASP A 98 4.08 -9.12 -3.88
N GLY A 99 2.79 -8.97 -3.59
CA GLY A 99 2.10 -7.70 -3.62
C GLY A 99 2.55 -6.77 -2.48
N MET A 100 2.52 -5.47 -2.77
CA MET A 100 2.99 -4.42 -1.86
C MET A 100 2.13 -3.17 -1.97
N LEU A 101 1.71 -2.67 -0.80
CA LEU A 101 1.24 -1.30 -0.62
C LEU A 101 2.43 -0.36 -0.39
N LEU A 102 2.51 0.70 -1.17
CA LEU A 102 3.51 1.77 -1.08
C LEU A 102 2.81 3.08 -0.73
N ILE A 103 3.27 3.75 0.31
CA ILE A 103 2.88 5.12 0.66
C ILE A 103 4.17 5.90 0.83
N GLY A 104 4.39 6.89 -0.04
CA GLY A 104 5.65 7.61 -0.08
C GLY A 104 5.69 8.66 -1.19
N THR A 105 6.85 9.27 -1.39
CA THR A 105 7.05 10.28 -2.44
C THR A 105 7.76 9.68 -3.64
N LEU A 106 7.16 9.79 -4.82
CA LEU A 106 7.81 9.39 -6.07
C LEU A 106 8.93 10.38 -6.41
N ARG A 107 10.13 9.89 -6.70
CA ARG A 107 11.32 10.66 -7.05
C ARG A 107 11.99 10.07 -8.28
N GLN A 108 12.76 10.88 -8.98
CA GLN A 108 13.60 10.44 -10.09
C GLN A 108 15.04 10.93 -9.88
N GLU A 109 16.01 10.04 -9.99
CA GLU A 109 17.43 10.36 -9.85
C GLU A 109 18.24 9.52 -10.84
N ALA A 110 19.13 10.16 -11.61
CA ALA A 110 20.00 9.49 -12.59
C ALA A 110 19.29 8.57 -13.60
N GLY A 111 18.00 8.85 -13.89
CA GLY A 111 17.18 8.06 -14.82
C GLY A 111 16.38 6.93 -14.16
N ASP A 112 16.67 6.59 -12.90
CA ASP A 112 15.89 5.63 -12.12
C ASP A 112 14.76 6.32 -11.35
N GLN A 113 13.63 5.63 -11.20
CA GLN A 113 12.51 6.06 -10.37
C GLN A 113 12.49 5.33 -9.04
N PHE A 114 12.19 6.07 -7.98
CA PHE A 114 12.15 5.56 -6.62
C PHE A 114 10.92 6.07 -5.89
N VAL A 115 10.35 5.24 -5.02
CA VAL A 115 9.46 5.73 -3.96
C VAL A 115 10.27 5.85 -2.68
N VAL A 116 10.27 7.05 -2.10
CA VAL A 116 10.86 7.34 -0.79
C VAL A 116 9.77 7.19 0.25
N LEU A 117 9.92 6.20 1.13
CA LEU A 117 8.98 5.90 2.22
C LEU A 117 9.19 6.83 3.41
N ALA A 118 8.24 6.83 4.36
CA ALA A 118 8.27 7.68 5.54
C ALA A 118 9.48 7.45 6.48
N ASP A 119 10.01 6.23 6.49
CA ASP A 119 11.23 5.86 7.25
C ASP A 119 12.53 6.21 6.50
N GLY A 120 12.44 6.81 5.32
CA GLY A 120 13.58 7.12 4.45
C GLY A 120 14.02 5.97 3.54
N THR A 121 13.39 4.79 3.64
CA THR A 121 13.67 3.67 2.75
C THR A 121 13.38 4.06 1.30
N ARG A 122 14.35 3.79 0.41
CA ARG A 122 14.26 4.05 -1.02
C ARG A 122 14.01 2.74 -1.77
N LEU A 123 12.88 2.64 -2.44
CA LEU A 123 12.52 1.47 -3.24
C LEU A 123 12.54 1.82 -4.72
N ARG A 124 13.26 1.04 -5.54
CA ARG A 124 13.24 1.21 -6.99
C ARG A 124 11.87 0.82 -7.50
N VAL A 125 11.32 1.62 -8.40
CA VAL A 125 10.02 1.34 -8.99
C VAL A 125 10.05 1.37 -10.51
N GLN A 126 9.19 0.55 -11.11
CA GLN A 126 8.84 0.62 -12.52
C GLN A 126 7.34 0.91 -12.62
N LEU A 127 6.97 1.97 -13.33
CA LEU A 127 5.56 2.26 -13.60
C LEU A 127 5.11 1.41 -14.79
N ALA A 128 4.00 0.67 -14.64
CA ALA A 128 3.31 0.10 -15.79
C ALA A 128 2.83 1.22 -16.73
N GLU A 129 2.65 0.91 -18.03
CA GLU A 129 2.32 1.89 -19.08
C GLU A 129 1.08 2.76 -18.78
N HIS A 130 0.19 2.27 -17.92
CA HIS A 130 -1.08 2.93 -17.58
C HIS A 130 -1.06 3.63 -16.21
N VAL A 131 0.08 3.63 -15.51
CA VAL A 131 0.21 4.29 -14.20
C VAL A 131 0.86 5.65 -14.40
N GLU A 132 0.08 6.71 -14.23
CA GLU A 132 0.56 8.08 -14.30
C GLU A 132 0.66 8.67 -12.89
N LEU A 133 1.88 8.74 -12.35
CA LEU A 133 2.16 9.39 -11.07
C LEU A 133 3.17 10.53 -11.30
N PRO A 134 2.86 11.77 -10.92
CA PRO A 134 3.80 12.87 -11.06
C PRO A 134 5.02 12.68 -10.15
N ILE A 135 6.21 12.99 -10.68
CA ILE A 135 7.42 13.07 -9.86
C ILE A 135 7.24 14.14 -8.78
N ASP A 136 7.90 13.93 -7.64
CA ASP A 136 7.87 14.77 -6.44
C ASP A 136 6.52 14.85 -5.73
N SER A 137 5.56 14.00 -6.11
CA SER A 137 4.27 13.87 -5.44
C SER A 137 4.26 12.73 -4.43
N LYS A 138 3.57 12.94 -3.29
CA LYS A 138 3.22 11.85 -2.38
C LYS A 138 2.12 11.02 -3.03
N CYS A 139 2.25 9.70 -3.02
CA CYS A 139 1.32 8.78 -3.64
C CYS A 139 1.02 7.59 -2.73
N VAL A 140 -0.17 7.01 -2.93
CA VAL A 140 -0.51 5.65 -2.51
C VAL A 140 -0.47 4.79 -3.76
N ALA A 141 0.32 3.73 -3.76
CA ALA A 141 0.47 2.84 -4.91
C ALA A 141 0.39 1.38 -4.50
N LEU A 142 -0.12 0.56 -5.41
CA LEU A 142 -0.06 -0.89 -5.35
C LEU A 142 0.98 -1.36 -6.35
N GLY A 143 1.79 -2.33 -5.95
CA GLY A 143 2.80 -2.89 -6.82
C GLY A 143 3.13 -4.33 -6.52
N LYS A 144 3.84 -4.95 -7.46
CA LYS A 144 4.36 -6.30 -7.37
C LYS A 144 5.87 -6.25 -7.17
N ILE A 145 6.36 -6.92 -6.13
CA ILE A 145 7.79 -7.09 -5.88
C ILE A 145 8.35 -8.00 -6.98
N ILE A 146 9.26 -7.46 -7.79
CA ILE A 146 9.91 -8.17 -8.90
C ILE A 146 11.26 -8.73 -8.46
N SER A 147 11.97 -8.00 -7.60
CA SER A 147 13.24 -8.43 -7.02
C SER A 147 13.37 -7.92 -5.59
N THR A 148 14.00 -8.72 -4.74
CA THR A 148 14.48 -8.33 -3.41
C THR A 148 16.01 -8.34 -3.32
N ASP A 149 16.69 -8.71 -4.40
CA ASP A 149 18.14 -8.90 -4.42
C ASP A 149 18.86 -7.59 -4.70
N GLU A 150 19.89 -7.29 -3.88
CA GLU A 150 20.75 -6.09 -3.88
C GLU A 150 20.02 -4.75 -3.72
N ALA A 151 19.02 -4.47 -4.56
CA ALA A 151 18.16 -3.31 -4.52
C ALA A 151 16.71 -3.73 -4.83
N PRO A 152 15.78 -3.68 -3.85
CA PRO A 152 14.40 -4.09 -4.07
C PRO A 152 13.74 -3.30 -5.20
N LEU A 153 13.09 -4.04 -6.11
CA LEU A 153 12.39 -3.51 -7.28
C LEU A 153 10.92 -3.87 -7.20
N VAL A 154 10.05 -2.86 -7.34
CA VAL A 154 8.60 -3.01 -7.34
C VAL A 154 8.02 -2.48 -8.65
N GLN A 155 7.24 -3.29 -9.36
CA GLN A 155 6.44 -2.82 -10.49
C GLN A 155 5.12 -2.26 -9.97
N LEU A 156 4.87 -0.96 -10.17
CA LEU A 156 3.60 -0.33 -9.81
C LEU A 156 2.54 -0.72 -10.82
N VAL A 157 1.42 -1.24 -10.33
CA VAL A 157 0.28 -1.68 -11.14
C VAL A 157 -0.89 -0.71 -11.06
N ALA A 158 -0.97 0.06 -9.98
CA ALA A 158 -1.93 1.14 -9.81
C ALA A 158 -1.41 2.16 -8.79
N GLY A 159 -1.89 3.40 -8.85
CA GLY A 159 -1.59 4.39 -7.83
C GLY A 159 -2.35 5.69 -8.00
N VAL A 160 -2.41 6.45 -6.91
CA VAL A 160 -3.07 7.76 -6.83
C VAL A 160 -2.21 8.74 -6.06
N VAL A 161 -2.32 10.02 -6.38
CA VAL A 161 -1.67 11.11 -5.65
C VAL A 161 -2.41 11.37 -4.34
N VAL A 162 -1.67 11.58 -3.26
CA VAL A 162 -2.22 12.07 -1.99
C VAL A 162 -2.44 13.57 -2.12
N PRO A 163 -3.68 14.08 -1.95
CA PRO A 163 -4.01 15.50 -2.12
C PRO A 163 -3.46 16.39 -1.01
#